data_AF-A0A956D057-F1
#
_entry.id   AF-A0A956D057-F1
#
_cell.length_a   1.000
_cell.length_b   1.000
_cell.length_c   1.000
_cell.angle_alpha   90.00
_cell.angle_beta   90.00
_cell.angle_gamma   90.00
#
_symmetry.space_group_name_H-M   'P 1'
#
loop_
_entity.id
_entity.type
_entity.pdbx_description
1 polymer ?
#
loop_
_entity_poly.entity_id
_entity_poly.type
_entity_poly.pdbx_seq_one_letter_code
_entity_poly.pdbx_strand_id
1 'polypeptide(L)'
;MKSFIEHVMIALYPRTDELPGIEDTDVGEFLDRYREDSTFLMWLGLIAGTFVFIASPVLTIYWPLPSFLLPESKLDEHAHRVSSTRFYFVRQAVFLVKLAAGLCWASHPDVRARFAMAPYDPDPGTWRTS
;
A
#
# COMPACT_ATOMS: atom_id res chain seq x y z
N MET A 1 -11.32 5.46 -7.12
CA MET A 1 -10.79 4.20 -6.57
C MET A 1 -9.28 4.28 -6.39
N LYS A 2 -8.52 4.50 -7.47
CA LYS A 2 -7.05 4.64 -7.43
C LYS A 2 -6.54 5.57 -6.32
N SER A 3 -7.07 6.80 -6.23
CA SER A 3 -6.74 7.76 -5.16
C SER A 3 -6.99 7.25 -3.72
N PHE A 4 -7.99 6.39 -3.49
CA PHE A 4 -8.19 5.78 -2.16
C PHE A 4 -7.13 4.72 -1.86
N ILE A 5 -6.76 3.92 -2.86
CA ILE A 5 -5.70 2.93 -2.73
C ILE A 5 -4.37 3.64 -2.47
N GLU A 6 -4.05 4.67 -3.24
CA GLU A 6 -2.86 5.51 -3.05
C GLU A 6 -2.80 6.10 -1.64
N HIS A 7 -3.89 6.69 -1.15
CA HIS A 7 -3.96 7.20 0.22
C HIS A 7 -3.60 6.14 1.26
N VAL A 8 -4.17 4.93 1.14
CA VAL A 8 -3.88 3.83 2.08
C VAL A 8 -2.42 3.35 1.94
N MET A 9 -1.91 3.25 0.72
CA MET A 9 -0.53 2.85 0.47
C MET A 9 0.45 3.85 1.08
N ILE A 10 0.21 5.16 0.93
CA ILE A 10 0.99 6.25 1.53
C ILE A 10 0.95 6.16 3.05
N ALA A 11 -0.23 5.93 3.64
CA ALA A 11 -0.34 5.76 5.09
C ALA A 11 0.45 4.54 5.61
N LEU A 12 0.59 3.48 4.81
CA LEU A 12 1.33 2.26 5.18
C LEU A 12 2.84 2.37 4.97
N TYR A 13 3.29 3.20 4.03
CA TYR A 13 4.70 3.43 3.68
C TYR A 13 4.99 4.94 3.58
N PRO A 14 4.92 5.67 4.71
CA PRO A 14 5.16 7.11 4.73
C PRO A 14 6.64 7.42 4.49
N ARG A 15 6.94 8.67 4.11
CA ARG A 15 8.32 9.15 4.06
C ARG A 15 8.92 9.20 5.47
N THR A 16 10.20 8.85 5.57
CA THR A 16 11.00 8.99 6.79
C THR A 16 12.28 9.77 6.49
N ASP A 17 13.02 10.16 7.52
CA ASP A 17 14.30 10.88 7.34
C ASP A 17 15.34 10.05 6.57
N GLU A 18 15.27 8.72 6.68
CA GLU A 18 16.26 7.80 6.12
C GLU A 18 15.82 7.17 4.80
N LEU A 19 14.51 6.99 4.60
CA LEU A 19 13.93 6.25 3.48
C LEU A 19 12.83 7.05 2.78
N PRO A 20 12.79 7.01 1.43
CA PRO A 20 11.73 7.66 0.67
C PRO A 20 10.38 7.02 0.99
N GLY A 21 9.31 7.81 0.93
CA GLY A 21 7.95 7.30 1.06
C GLY A 21 7.49 6.64 -0.23
N ILE A 22 6.37 5.91 -0.20
CA ILE A 22 5.80 5.38 -1.45
C ILE A 22 5.24 6.48 -2.37
N GLU A 23 4.96 7.67 -1.82
CA GLU A 23 4.64 8.87 -2.60
C GLU A 23 5.78 9.34 -3.50
N ASP A 24 7.02 9.00 -3.15
CA ASP A 24 8.23 9.32 -3.93
C ASP A 24 8.50 8.28 -5.02
N THR A 25 7.59 7.32 -5.19
CA THR A 25 7.67 6.25 -6.18
C THR A 25 6.54 6.39 -7.21
N ASP A 26 6.63 5.67 -8.33
CA ASP A 26 5.61 5.67 -9.38
C ASP A 26 4.36 4.85 -9.01
N VAL A 27 3.76 5.10 -7.84
CA VAL A 27 2.63 4.33 -7.30
C VAL A 27 1.44 4.32 -8.27
N GLY A 28 1.23 5.42 -8.98
CA GLY A 28 0.18 5.55 -9.97
C GLY A 28 0.40 4.59 -11.14
N GLU A 29 1.59 4.57 -11.71
CA GLU A 29 1.93 3.68 -12.82
C GLU A 29 1.94 2.21 -12.37
N PHE A 30 2.44 1.94 -11.16
CA PHE A 30 2.40 0.62 -10.55
C PHE A 30 0.95 0.11 -10.46
N LEU A 31 0.01 0.93 -9.99
CA LEU A 31 -1.39 0.52 -9.85
C LEU A 31 -2.06 0.26 -11.20
N ASP A 32 -1.70 0.99 -12.26
CA ASP A 32 -2.21 0.74 -13.60
C ASP A 32 -1.72 -0.61 -14.11
N ARG A 33 -0.40 -0.87 -14.04
CA ARG A 33 0.18 -2.19 -14.40
C ARG A 33 -0.39 -3.32 -13.54
N TYR A 34 -0.44 -3.13 -12.23
CA TYR A 34 -0.97 -4.12 -11.29
C TYR A 34 -2.43 -4.49 -11.61
N ARG A 35 -3.27 -3.51 -11.95
CA ARG A 35 -4.66 -3.76 -12.35
C ARG A 35 -4.75 -4.60 -13.61
N GLU A 36 -3.89 -4.33 -14.59
CA GLU A 36 -3.93 -5.02 -15.86
C GLU A 36 -3.28 -6.42 -15.81
N ASP A 37 -2.23 -6.62 -15.00
CA ASP A 37 -1.49 -7.89 -14.90
C ASP A 37 -2.04 -8.85 -13.84
N SER A 38 -2.72 -8.34 -12.81
CA SER A 38 -3.24 -9.17 -11.73
C SER A 38 -4.55 -9.86 -12.13
N THR A 39 -4.85 -10.97 -11.45
CA THR A 39 -6.17 -11.60 -11.58
C THR A 39 -7.24 -10.73 -10.94
N PHE A 40 -8.49 -10.87 -11.42
CA PHE A 40 -9.62 -10.13 -10.87
C PHE A 40 -9.75 -10.25 -9.33
N LEU A 41 -9.47 -11.43 -8.76
CA LEU A 41 -9.51 -11.66 -7.32
C LEU A 41 -8.45 -10.86 -6.55
N MET A 42 -7.25 -10.70 -7.11
CA MET A 42 -6.19 -9.89 -6.51
C MET A 42 -6.55 -8.41 -6.53
N TRP A 43 -7.09 -7.92 -7.64
CA TRP A 43 -7.58 -6.55 -7.74
C TRP A 43 -8.76 -6.27 -6.79
N LEU A 44 -9.71 -7.20 -6.71
CA LEU A 44 -10.84 -7.11 -5.79
C LEU A 44 -10.38 -7.12 -4.33
N GLY A 45 -9.42 -7.97 -3.99
CA GLY A 45 -8.84 -8.03 -2.65
C GLY A 45 -8.12 -6.73 -2.27
N LEU A 46 -7.41 -6.10 -3.20
CA LEU A 46 -6.77 -4.79 -2.99
C LEU A 46 -7.82 -3.71 -2.68
N ILE A 47 -8.90 -3.66 -3.46
CA ILE A 47 -10.02 -2.74 -3.24
C ILE A 47 -10.68 -3.01 -1.87
N ALA A 48 -10.98 -4.28 -1.56
CA ALA A 48 -11.61 -4.65 -0.31
C ALA A 48 -10.75 -4.28 0.90
N GLY A 49 -9.44 -4.58 0.85
CA GLY A 49 -8.49 -4.19 1.88
C GLY A 49 -8.39 -2.67 2.08
N THR A 50 -8.49 -1.91 1.00
CA THR A 50 -8.51 -0.44 1.03
C THR A 50 -9.73 0.08 1.79
N PHE A 51 -10.92 -0.43 1.50
CA PHE A 51 -12.13 -0.05 2.24
C PHE A 51 -12.07 -0.46 3.71
N VAL A 52 -11.55 -1.65 4.01
CA VAL A 52 -11.36 -2.10 5.39
C VAL A 52 -10.42 -1.17 6.13
N PHE A 53 -9.29 -0.78 5.53
CA PHE A 53 -8.39 0.20 6.13
C PHE A 53 -9.14 1.50 6.43
N ILE A 54 -9.81 2.10 5.44
CA ILE A 54 -10.53 3.38 5.58
C ILE A 54 -11.58 3.34 6.70
N ALA A 55 -12.30 2.23 6.86
CA ALA A 55 -13.36 2.07 7.86
C ALA A 55 -12.87 1.59 9.24
N SER A 56 -11.67 1.01 9.32
CA SER A 56 -11.12 0.44 10.54
C SER A 56 -10.53 1.41 11.59
N PRO A 57 -10.44 2.75 11.43
CA PRO A 57 -10.07 3.65 12.52
C PRO A 57 -10.96 3.47 13.75
N VAL A 58 -12.25 3.20 13.56
CA VAL A 58 -13.21 2.93 14.64
C VAL A 58 -12.79 1.74 15.51
N LEU A 59 -12.19 0.72 14.90
CA LEU A 59 -11.80 -0.52 15.57
C LEU A 59 -10.35 -0.49 16.12
N THR A 60 -9.51 0.38 15.58
CA THR A 60 -8.06 0.38 15.86
C THR A 60 -7.66 1.51 16.81
N ILE A 61 -8.12 2.73 16.55
CA ILE A 61 -7.82 3.94 17.34
C ILE A 61 -9.06 4.55 18.00
N TYR A 62 -10.21 3.86 17.94
CA TYR A 62 -11.50 4.30 18.49
C TYR A 62 -11.97 5.65 17.97
N TRP A 63 -11.63 5.97 16.72
CA TRP A 63 -11.95 7.24 16.09
C TRP A 63 -13.14 7.07 15.11
N PRO A 64 -14.19 7.92 15.17
CA PRO A 64 -15.41 7.73 14.38
C PRO A 64 -15.28 8.14 12.90
N LEU A 65 -14.21 8.85 12.53
CA LEU A 65 -13.98 9.34 11.17
C LEU A 65 -13.21 8.33 10.31
N PRO A 66 -13.47 8.29 8.99
CA PRO A 66 -12.65 7.55 8.02
C PRO A 66 -11.18 7.99 8.00
N SER A 67 -10.30 7.11 7.51
CA SER A 67 -8.84 7.35 7.52
C SER A 67 -8.40 8.65 6.84
N PHE A 68 -9.07 9.07 5.75
CA PHE A 68 -8.72 10.26 4.99
C PHE A 68 -9.12 11.58 5.67
N LEU A 69 -9.88 11.53 6.77
CA LEU A 69 -10.21 12.70 7.61
C LEU A 69 -9.39 12.72 8.91
N LEU A 70 -8.48 11.76 9.10
CA LEU A 70 -7.62 11.73 10.28
C LEU A 70 -6.48 12.74 10.14
N PRO A 71 -6.08 13.41 11.24
CA PRO A 71 -4.79 14.07 11.31
C PRO A 71 -3.65 13.09 11.05
N GLU A 72 -2.52 13.56 10.50
CA GLU A 72 -1.37 12.72 10.12
C GLU A 72 -0.88 11.82 11.27
N SER A 73 -0.78 12.37 12.49
CA SER A 73 -0.36 11.58 13.66
C SER A 73 -1.32 10.44 14.01
N LYS A 74 -2.62 10.62 13.78
CA LYS A 74 -3.63 9.58 14.00
C LYS A 74 -3.70 8.58 12.86
N LEU A 75 -3.40 9.03 11.63
CA LEU A 75 -3.28 8.16 10.48
C LEU A 75 -2.09 7.21 10.62
N ASP A 76 -0.95 7.70 11.10
CA ASP A 76 0.23 6.87 11.39
C ASP A 76 -0.05 5.85 12.52
N GLU A 77 -0.64 6.32 13.62
CA GLU A 77 -1.07 5.44 14.72
C GLU A 77 -2.03 4.35 14.22
N HIS A 78 -2.98 4.73 13.35
CA HIS A 78 -3.90 3.80 12.72
C HIS A 78 -3.19 2.77 11.84
N ALA A 79 -2.29 3.22 10.95
CA ALA A 79 -1.51 2.38 10.05
C ALA A 79 -0.65 1.35 10.80
N HIS A 80 -0.06 1.76 11.93
CA HIS A 80 0.67 0.88 12.82
C HIS A 80 -0.24 -0.17 13.48
N ARG A 81 -1.37 0.26 14.07
CA ARG A 81 -2.28 -0.63 14.79
C ARG A 81 -3.03 -1.61 13.89
N VAL A 82 -3.43 -1.19 12.70
CA VAL A 82 -4.15 -2.07 11.76
C VAL A 82 -3.26 -3.23 11.29
N SER A 83 -1.94 -3.00 11.22
CA SER A 83 -0.95 -4.05 10.91
C SER A 83 -0.75 -5.06 12.04
N SER A 84 -1.00 -4.69 13.29
CA SER A 84 -0.73 -5.50 14.49
C SER A 84 -1.98 -5.93 15.26
N THR A 85 -3.17 -5.55 14.77
CA THR A 85 -4.45 -5.82 15.45
C THR A 85 -4.71 -7.32 15.64
N ARG A 86 -5.44 -7.65 16.71
CA ARG A 86 -5.91 -9.02 17.02
C ARG A 86 -7.08 -9.45 16.13
N PHE A 87 -7.77 -8.50 15.50
CA PHE A 87 -8.87 -8.80 14.59
C PHE A 87 -8.32 -9.35 13.27
N TYR A 88 -8.24 -10.68 13.19
CA TYR A 88 -7.66 -11.40 12.06
C TYR A 88 -8.20 -10.92 10.72
N PHE A 89 -9.53 -10.77 10.58
CA PHE A 89 -10.13 -10.35 9.31
C PHE A 89 -9.71 -8.93 8.89
N VAL A 90 -9.56 -8.01 9.84
CA VAL A 90 -9.07 -6.65 9.55
C VAL A 90 -7.62 -6.72 9.09
N ARG A 91 -6.76 -7.39 9.88
CA ARG A 91 -5.34 -7.53 9.58
C ARG A 91 -5.10 -8.23 8.23
N GLN A 92 -5.84 -9.31 7.97
CA GLN A 92 -5.71 -10.12 6.76
C GLN A 92 -6.25 -9.39 5.53
N ALA A 93 -7.33 -8.62 5.66
CA ALA A 93 -7.85 -7.82 4.55
C ALA A 93 -6.86 -6.72 4.15
N VAL A 94 -6.23 -6.06 5.13
CA VAL A 94 -5.24 -4.99 4.87
C VAL A 94 -3.90 -5.55 4.38
N PHE A 95 -3.57 -6.80 4.71
CA PHE A 95 -2.31 -7.42 4.30
C PHE A 95 -2.06 -7.34 2.80
N LEU A 96 -3.06 -7.55 1.95
CA LEU A 96 -2.89 -7.50 0.50
C LEU A 96 -2.52 -6.09 0.01
N VAL A 97 -3.09 -5.05 0.63
CA VAL A 97 -2.70 -3.65 0.33
C VAL A 97 -1.27 -3.40 0.74
N LYS A 98 -0.88 -3.86 1.94
CA LYS A 98 0.49 -3.75 2.44
C LYS A 98 1.50 -4.49 1.57
N LEU A 99 1.13 -5.66 1.07
CA LEU A 99 1.96 -6.45 0.16
C LEU A 99 2.16 -5.70 -1.16
N ALA A 100 1.07 -5.24 -1.80
CA ALA A 100 1.16 -4.48 -3.05
C ALA A 100 1.98 -3.19 -2.88
N ALA A 101 1.78 -2.47 -1.77
CA ALA A 101 2.57 -1.29 -1.42
C ALA A 101 4.05 -1.63 -1.23
N GLY A 102 4.35 -2.72 -0.54
CA GLY A 102 5.74 -3.19 -0.36
C GLY A 102 6.41 -3.56 -1.67
N LEU A 103 5.68 -4.19 -2.60
CA LEU A 103 6.20 -4.52 -3.94
C LEU A 103 6.52 -3.26 -4.75
N CYS A 104 5.61 -2.28 -4.75
CA CYS A 104 5.82 -0.98 -5.39
C CYS A 104 7.05 -0.27 -4.80
N TRP A 105 7.04 -0.04 -3.48
CA TRP A 105 8.09 0.68 -2.77
C TRP A 105 9.46 0.00 -2.90
N ALA A 106 9.55 -1.31 -2.66
CA ALA A 106 10.82 -2.04 -2.71
C ALA A 106 11.37 -2.23 -4.14
N SER A 107 10.55 -1.99 -5.17
CA SER A 107 11.01 -2.02 -6.56
C SER A 107 11.72 -0.74 -6.99
N HIS A 108 11.49 0.38 -6.29
CA HIS A 108 12.01 1.68 -6.69
C HIS A 108 13.56 1.72 -6.61
N PRO A 109 14.27 2.25 -7.63
CA PRO A 109 15.73 2.25 -7.67
C PRO A 109 16.38 2.89 -6.44
N ASP A 110 15.84 4.02 -5.96
CA ASP A 110 16.39 4.72 -4.80
C ASP A 110 16.24 3.92 -3.50
N VAL A 111 15.10 3.23 -3.33
CA VAL A 111 14.89 2.33 -2.19
C VAL A 111 15.91 1.20 -2.24
N ARG A 112 16.05 0.56 -3.40
CA ARG A 112 16.98 -0.56 -3.60
C ARG A 112 18.43 -0.16 -3.35
N ALA A 113 18.83 1.03 -3.79
CA ALA A 113 20.17 1.56 -3.57
C ALA A 113 20.49 1.70 -2.06
N ARG A 114 19.51 2.10 -1.23
CA ARG A 114 19.68 2.17 0.23
C ARG A 114 19.94 0.81 0.88
N PHE A 115 19.49 -0.28 0.26
CA PHE A 115 19.74 -1.66 0.71
C PHE A 115 20.90 -2.33 -0.04
N ALA A 116 21.74 -1.58 -0.74
CA ALA A 116 22.85 -2.09 -1.56
C ALA A 116 22.41 -3.13 -2.62
N MET A 117 21.20 -2.98 -3.14
CA MET A 117 20.66 -3.83 -4.20
C MET A 117 20.71 -3.11 -5.54
N ALA A 118 21.05 -3.85 -6.61
CA ALA A 118 20.98 -3.34 -7.97
C ALA A 118 19.51 -3.05 -8.36
N PRO A 119 19.23 -2.01 -9.18
CA PRO A 119 17.90 -1.79 -9.73
C PRO A 119 17.45 -3.00 -10.56
N TYR A 120 16.14 -3.18 -10.70
CA TYR A 120 15.62 -4.21 -11.60
C TYR A 120 15.88 -3.84 -13.07
N ASP A 121 16.08 -4.87 -13.90
CA ASP A 121 16.09 -4.68 -15.34
C ASP A 121 14.74 -4.17 -15.84
N PRO A 122 14.71 -3.41 -16.95
CA PRO A 122 13.46 -2.99 -17.56
C PRO A 122 12.55 -4.19 -17.86
N ASP A 123 11.25 -4.03 -17.60
CA ASP A 123 10.27 -5.06 -17.92
C ASP A 123 10.24 -5.31 -19.44
N PRO A 124 10.50 -6.55 -19.91
CA PRO A 124 10.47 -6.87 -21.33
C PRO A 124 9.06 -6.82 -21.93
N GLY A 125 7.99 -6.78 -21.11
CA GLY A 125 6.60 -6.64 -21.57
C GLY A 125 6.04 -7.85 -22.32
N THR A 126 6.75 -8.98 -22.34
CA THR A 126 6.40 -10.18 -23.12
C THR A 126 5.41 -11.11 -22.44
N TRP A 127 5.04 -10.85 -21.18
CA TRP A 127 4.27 -11.79 -20.34
C TRP A 127 2.87 -12.12 -20.90
N ARG A 128 2.18 -11.18 -21.54
CA ARG A 128 0.82 -11.41 -22.07
C ARG A 128 0.79 -11.98 -23.49
N THR A 129 1.94 -12.14 -24.12
CA THR A 129 2.06 -12.63 -25.51
C THR A 129 2.51 -14.08 -25.63
N SER A 130 2.84 -14.74 -24.52
CA SER A 130 3.27 -16.15 -24.44
C SER A 130 2.13 -17.12 -24.18
#